data_AF-A0A4P9XMN4-F1
#
_entry.id   AF-A0A4P9XMN4-F1
#
_cell.length_a   1.000
_cell.length_b   1.000
_cell.length_c   1.000
_cell.angle_alpha   90.00
_cell.angle_beta   90.00
_cell.angle_gamma   90.00
#
_symmetry.space_group_name_H-M   'P 1'
#
loop_
_entity.id
_entity.type
_entity.pdbx_description
1 polymer ?
#
loop_
_entity_poly.entity_id
_entity_poly.type
_entity_poly.pdbx_seq_one_letter_code
_entity_poly.pdbx_strand_id
1 'polypeptide(L)'
;MRLSLLAAALLVCATYTADAQVTLRAKSRKRPPPVTTRPDLLGIKDAYVVELIAEPDTDAVTAQQAEFRQVLGQRNITFDERVSFSIAMNGISLETDSNNVDLIRNLTMVKRIWPLHTMTPPRVMAAQSNDGRLPFSHAMTGVDKLH
;
A
#
# COMPACT_ATOMS: atom_id res chain seq x y z
N MET A 1 -41.71 45.77 27.57
CA MET A 1 -42.29 44.70 26.73
C MET A 1 -42.88 45.32 25.48
N ARG A 2 -42.27 45.10 24.32
CA ARG A 2 -42.81 45.31 22.96
C ARG A 2 -41.65 45.16 21.99
N LEU A 3 -41.59 44.05 21.26
CA LEU A 3 -41.03 44.04 19.92
C LEU A 3 -41.75 42.99 19.10
N SER A 4 -42.13 43.44 17.92
CA SER A 4 -43.19 42.91 17.08
C SER A 4 -42.71 41.75 16.21
N LEU A 5 -43.66 40.85 15.96
CA LEU A 5 -43.88 40.09 14.73
C LEU A 5 -42.97 40.43 13.54
N LEU A 6 -42.34 39.40 12.97
CA LEU A 6 -41.91 39.40 11.57
C LEU A 6 -42.45 38.15 10.88
N ALA A 7 -43.36 38.42 9.94
CA ALA A 7 -43.98 37.50 8.99
C ALA A 7 -42.91 37.03 7.97
N ALA A 8 -42.82 35.74 7.65
CA ALA A 8 -43.56 35.02 6.60
C ALA A 8 -42.87 35.01 5.22
N ALA A 9 -42.94 33.83 4.58
CA ALA A 9 -42.95 33.57 3.13
C ALA A 9 -41.57 33.65 2.42
N LEU A 10 -41.19 32.90 1.39
CA LEU A 10 -41.76 31.92 0.44
C LEU A 10 -40.51 31.24 -0.19
N LEU A 11 -40.33 29.92 -0.18
CA LEU A 11 -40.66 28.96 -1.24
C LEU A 11 -40.10 29.32 -2.64
N VAL A 12 -39.08 28.57 -3.10
CA VAL A 12 -38.91 28.22 -4.54
C VAL A 12 -38.31 26.81 -4.64
N CYS A 13 -39.14 25.85 -5.06
CA CYS A 13 -38.73 24.58 -5.64
C CYS A 13 -38.17 24.81 -7.04
N ALA A 14 -37.06 24.15 -7.38
CA ALA A 14 -36.64 23.98 -8.76
C ALA A 14 -36.26 22.52 -9.00
N THR A 15 -37.27 21.70 -9.26
CA THR A 15 -37.12 20.39 -9.89
C THR A 15 -36.88 20.60 -11.37
N TYR A 16 -35.66 20.37 -11.84
CA TYR A 16 -35.35 20.37 -13.27
C TYR A 16 -35.50 18.94 -13.81
N THR A 17 -36.66 18.66 -14.38
CA THR A 17 -36.89 17.51 -15.25
C THR A 17 -36.33 17.83 -16.63
N ALA A 18 -35.35 17.05 -17.10
CA ALA A 18 -34.94 17.03 -18.49
C ALA A 18 -35.26 15.65 -19.07
N ASP A 19 -36.32 15.63 -19.87
CA ASP A 19 -36.70 14.55 -20.79
C ASP A 19 -35.93 14.71 -22.12
N ALA A 20 -35.98 13.67 -22.94
CA ALA A 20 -35.62 13.59 -24.36
C ALA A 20 -34.20 13.14 -24.78
N GLN A 21 -34.11 11.81 -24.99
CA GLN A 21 -33.86 11.16 -26.31
C GLN A 21 -32.56 11.51 -27.07
N VAL A 22 -31.59 10.58 -27.10
CA VAL A 22 -30.62 10.45 -28.21
C VAL A 22 -30.30 8.97 -28.52
N THR A 23 -31.00 8.47 -29.55
CA THR A 23 -30.47 7.72 -30.71
C THR A 23 -29.49 6.55 -30.47
N LEU A 24 -30.02 5.33 -30.59
CA LEU A 24 -29.28 4.12 -30.97
C LEU A 24 -28.57 4.32 -32.31
N ARG A 25 -27.24 4.44 -32.30
CA ARG A 25 -26.42 4.38 -33.51
C ARG A 25 -25.36 3.29 -33.36
N ALA A 26 -25.63 2.15 -34.00
CA ALA A 26 -24.65 1.10 -34.24
C ALA A 26 -23.45 1.69 -35.00
N LYS A 27 -22.31 1.81 -34.30
CA LYS A 27 -21.01 2.13 -34.89
C LYS A 27 -20.03 1.04 -34.48
N SER A 28 -19.70 0.20 -35.46
CA SER A 28 -18.44 -0.52 -35.66
C SER A 28 -17.48 -0.50 -34.46
N ARG A 29 -17.39 -1.64 -33.74
CA ARG A 29 -16.31 -1.90 -32.78
C ARG A 29 -14.98 -1.99 -33.55
N LYS A 30 -14.39 -0.85 -33.88
CA LYS A 30 -12.92 -0.77 -33.97
C LYS A 30 -12.44 -1.07 -32.55
N ARG A 31 -11.70 -2.17 -32.38
CA ARG A 31 -11.01 -2.45 -31.11
C ARG A 31 -10.28 -1.16 -30.72
N PRO A 32 -10.40 -0.67 -29.47
CA PRO A 32 -9.51 0.38 -29.02
C PRO A 32 -8.08 -0.11 -29.31
N PRO A 33 -7.18 0.76 -29.80
CA PRO A 33 -5.77 0.39 -29.84
C PRO A 33 -5.39 -0.14 -28.45
N PRO A 34 -4.51 -1.14 -28.35
CA PRO A 34 -3.98 -1.53 -27.06
C PRO A 34 -3.55 -0.23 -26.37
N VAL A 35 -4.12 0.03 -25.19
CA VAL A 35 -3.65 1.10 -24.34
C VAL A 35 -2.20 0.74 -24.09
N THR A 36 -1.30 1.36 -24.84
CA THR A 36 0.11 1.39 -24.51
C THR A 36 0.14 2.15 -23.21
N THR A 37 0.06 1.42 -22.10
CA THR A 37 0.42 1.91 -20.78
C THR A 37 1.85 2.37 -20.95
N ARG A 38 2.03 3.67 -21.22
CA ARG A 38 3.34 4.30 -21.18
C ARG A 38 3.91 3.96 -19.80
N PRO A 39 5.08 3.33 -19.69
CA PRO A 39 5.73 3.13 -18.40
C PRO A 39 6.40 4.43 -17.95
N ASP A 40 5.73 5.57 -18.14
CA ASP A 40 6.23 6.89 -17.76
C ASP A 40 5.33 7.45 -16.66
N LEU A 41 5.95 7.67 -15.49
CA LEU A 41 5.46 8.43 -14.32
C LEU A 41 4.69 7.67 -13.22
N LEU A 42 4.81 6.35 -13.11
CA LEU A 42 4.68 5.71 -11.79
C LEU A 42 6.05 5.81 -11.13
N GLY A 43 6.26 6.86 -10.32
CA GLY A 43 7.48 7.01 -9.53
C GLY A 43 7.83 5.68 -8.87
N ILE A 44 9.08 5.26 -9.00
CA ILE A 44 9.54 3.99 -8.45
C ILE A 44 9.40 4.10 -6.94
N LYS A 45 8.33 3.51 -6.40
CA LYS A 45 8.09 3.43 -4.97
C LYS A 45 8.86 2.24 -4.45
N ASP A 46 9.88 2.54 -3.66
CA ASP A 46 10.63 1.53 -2.94
C ASP A 46 10.03 1.38 -1.54
N ALA A 47 10.19 0.19 -0.98
CA ALA A 47 9.71 -0.10 0.37
C ALA A 47 10.82 0.12 1.39
N TYR A 48 10.47 0.75 2.51
CA TYR A 48 11.38 1.06 3.61
C TYR A 48 10.73 0.72 4.95
N VAL A 49 11.54 0.28 5.92
CA VAL A 49 11.15 0.23 7.33
C VAL A 49 11.81 1.38 8.06
N VAL A 50 11.01 2.21 8.70
CA VAL A 50 11.44 3.33 9.53
C VAL A 50 11.35 2.92 10.99
N GLU A 51 12.48 2.84 11.68
CA GLU A 51 12.58 2.63 13.13
C GLU A 51 12.50 4.00 13.82
N LEU A 52 11.58 4.16 14.76
CA LEU A 52 11.37 5.38 15.54
C LEU A 52 12.08 5.28 16.91
N ILE A 53 12.26 6.42 17.57
CA ILE A 53 13.12 6.51 18.78
C ILE A 53 12.48 5.95 20.06
N ALA A 54 11.15 5.94 20.19
CA ALA A 54 10.49 5.49 21.43
C ALA A 54 10.67 3.98 21.60
N GLU A 55 10.77 3.57 22.86
CA GLU A 55 11.02 2.17 23.23
C GLU A 55 9.84 1.29 22.79
N PRO A 56 10.11 0.13 22.16
CA PRO A 56 9.06 -0.80 21.77
C PRO A 56 8.29 -1.34 22.98
N ASP A 57 7.09 -1.85 22.72
CA ASP A 57 6.18 -2.45 23.73
C ASP A 57 5.78 -1.48 24.87
N THR A 58 5.76 -0.17 24.56
CA THR A 58 5.30 0.89 25.49
C THR A 58 4.13 1.68 24.91
N ASP A 59 3.35 2.33 25.78
CA ASP A 59 2.23 3.19 25.36
C ASP A 59 2.68 4.39 24.49
N ALA A 60 3.96 4.77 24.57
CA ALA A 60 4.55 5.85 23.78
C ALA A 60 4.64 5.52 22.28
N VAL A 61 4.64 4.23 21.91
CA VAL A 61 4.74 3.77 20.52
C VAL A 61 3.59 4.32 19.68
N THR A 62 2.35 4.16 20.15
CA THR A 62 1.15 4.58 19.40
C THR A 62 1.14 6.09 19.18
N ALA A 63 1.48 6.87 20.22
CA ALA A 63 1.54 8.32 20.14
C ALA A 63 2.62 8.79 19.15
N GLN A 64 3.82 8.21 19.22
CA GLN A 64 4.92 8.59 18.32
C GLN A 64 4.66 8.19 16.87
N GLN A 65 4.03 7.04 16.62
CA GLN A 65 3.66 6.64 15.26
C GLN A 65 2.59 7.57 14.66
N ALA A 66 1.64 8.04 15.47
CA ALA A 66 0.66 9.04 15.04
C ALA A 66 1.34 10.40 14.73
N GLU A 67 2.25 10.85 15.60
CA GLU A 67 3.04 12.06 15.39
C GLU A 67 3.87 11.98 14.10
N PHE A 68 4.52 10.85 13.86
CA PHE A 68 5.29 10.60 12.64
C PHE A 68 4.43 10.77 11.39
N ARG A 69 3.25 10.13 11.33
CA ARG A 69 2.32 10.26 10.19
C ARG A 69 1.87 11.71 9.99
N GLN A 70 1.58 12.41 11.09
CA GLN A 70 1.19 13.82 11.04
C GLN A 70 2.32 14.70 10.47
N VAL A 71 3.56 14.47 10.90
CA VAL A 71 4.73 15.23 10.41
C VAL A 71 4.98 14.96 8.93
N LEU A 72 4.83 13.71 8.46
CA LEU A 72 4.93 13.40 7.04
C LEU A 72 3.86 14.13 6.22
N GLY A 73 2.61 14.15 6.71
CA GLY A 73 1.51 14.90 6.10
C GLY A 73 1.77 16.41 6.04
N GLN A 74 2.28 17.00 7.13
CA GLN A 74 2.64 18.42 7.19
C GLN A 74 3.77 18.81 6.22
N ARG A 75 4.69 17.89 5.96
CA ARG A 75 5.80 18.08 5.01
C ARG A 75 5.44 17.71 3.57
N ASN A 76 4.17 17.37 3.31
CA ASN A 76 3.68 16.93 2.01
C ASN A 76 4.47 15.73 1.42
N ILE A 77 4.97 14.86 2.30
CA ILE A 77 5.69 13.66 1.92
C ILE A 77 4.66 12.60 1.58
N THR A 78 4.62 12.16 0.32
CA THR A 78 3.71 11.11 -0.12
C THR A 78 4.25 9.74 0.28
N PHE A 79 3.45 8.95 0.99
CA PHE A 79 3.79 7.58 1.38
C PHE A 79 2.54 6.70 1.45
N ASP A 80 2.73 5.39 1.26
CA ASP A 80 1.74 4.37 1.53
C ASP A 80 2.22 3.48 2.67
N GLU A 81 1.50 3.45 3.79
CA GLU A 81 1.84 2.56 4.91
C GLU A 81 1.48 1.11 4.57
N ARG A 82 2.42 0.20 4.79
CA ARG A 82 2.24 -1.24 4.57
C ARG A 82 1.88 -1.96 5.85
N VAL A 83 2.71 -1.76 6.89
CA VAL A 83 2.65 -2.48 8.18
C VAL A 83 3.25 -1.59 9.26
N SER A 84 2.70 -1.62 10.47
CA SER A 84 3.30 -1.03 11.67
C SER A 84 3.78 -2.12 12.64
N PHE A 85 4.87 -1.82 13.34
CA PHE A 85 5.50 -2.68 14.33
C PHE A 85 5.50 -1.95 15.68
N SER A 86 5.12 -2.66 16.74
CA SER A 86 5.10 -2.11 18.10
C SER A 86 5.91 -2.94 19.11
N ILE A 87 5.94 -4.26 18.96
CA ILE A 87 6.50 -5.19 19.96
C ILE A 87 8.01 -5.40 19.78
N ALA A 88 8.45 -5.84 18.59
CA ALA A 88 9.87 -6.13 18.35
C ALA A 88 10.71 -4.87 18.10
N MET A 89 10.07 -3.84 17.57
CA MET A 89 10.61 -2.51 17.33
C MET A 89 9.43 -1.54 17.26
N ASN A 90 9.68 -0.27 17.55
CA ASN A 90 8.76 0.80 17.18
C ASN A 90 9.10 1.23 15.76
N GLY A 91 8.27 0.86 14.79
CA GLY A 91 8.56 1.21 13.41
C GLY A 91 7.38 1.10 12.47
N ILE A 92 7.52 1.72 11.30
CA ILE A 92 6.52 1.72 10.23
C ILE A 92 7.18 1.31 8.93
N SER A 93 6.62 0.29 8.29
CA SER A 93 6.93 -0.10 6.91
C SER A 93 6.08 0.75 5.97
N LEU A 94 6.73 1.45 5.05
CA LEU A 94 6.07 2.33 4.10
C LEU A 94 6.68 2.21 2.70
N GLU A 95 5.90 2.52 1.69
CA GLU A 95 6.34 2.73 0.31
C GLU A 95 6.41 4.22 0.05
N THR A 96 7.55 4.70 -0.43
CA THR A 96 7.73 6.11 -0.79
C THR A 96 8.77 6.25 -1.90
N ASP A 97 8.83 7.43 -2.50
CA ASP A 97 9.88 7.77 -3.45
C ASP A 97 11.23 7.87 -2.70
N SER A 98 12.28 7.30 -3.28
CA SER A 98 13.66 7.41 -2.78
C SER A 98 14.08 8.85 -2.41
N ASN A 99 13.58 9.86 -3.12
CA ASN A 99 13.86 11.27 -2.86
C ASN A 99 13.33 11.77 -1.50
N ASN A 100 12.29 11.11 -0.97
CA ASN A 100 11.71 11.45 0.34
C ASN A 100 12.47 10.81 1.49
N VAL A 101 13.28 9.78 1.24
CA VAL A 101 13.95 9.01 2.30
C VAL A 101 14.92 9.89 3.08
N ASP A 102 15.67 10.75 2.41
CA ASP A 102 16.56 11.70 3.07
C ASP A 102 15.80 12.72 3.93
N LEU A 103 14.62 13.15 3.48
CA LEU A 103 13.75 14.03 4.26
C LEU A 103 13.21 13.34 5.53
N ILE A 104 12.83 12.07 5.42
CA ILE A 104 12.36 11.24 6.53
C ILE A 104 13.52 10.98 7.50
N ARG A 105 14.72 10.69 6.99
CA ARG A 105 15.92 10.42 7.81
C ARG A 105 16.32 11.60 8.69
N ASN A 106 16.05 12.83 8.23
CA ASN A 106 16.36 14.06 8.97
C ASN A 106 15.34 14.39 10.07
N LEU A 107 14.30 13.57 10.28
CA LEU A 107 13.36 13.74 11.39
C LEU A 107 14.00 13.27 12.71
N THR A 108 13.89 14.10 13.75
CA THR A 108 14.48 13.81 15.08
C THR A 108 13.89 12.55 15.74
N MET A 109 12.67 12.17 15.38
CA MET A 109 12.00 10.96 15.87
C MET A 109 12.39 9.69 15.13
N VAL A 110 13.16 9.79 14.04
CA VAL A 110 13.62 8.64 13.26
C VAL A 110 14.99 8.20 13.76
N LYS A 111 15.07 6.93 14.16
CA LYS A 111 16.30 6.30 14.63
C LYS A 111 17.09 5.73 13.47
N ARG A 112 16.45 4.93 12.61
CA ARG A 112 17.07 4.27 11.45
C ARG A 112 16.05 4.02 10.34
N ILE A 113 16.53 3.90 9.10
CA ILE A 113 15.73 3.52 7.93
C ILE A 113 16.41 2.34 7.24
N TRP A 114 15.63 1.31 6.90
CA TRP A 114 16.09 0.07 6.30
C TRP A 114 15.38 -0.13 4.95
N PRO A 115 16.10 -0.19 3.82
CA PRO A 115 15.48 -0.52 2.54
C PRO A 115 15.06 -1.99 2.52
N LEU A 116 13.82 -2.25 2.08
CA LEU A 116 13.31 -3.60 1.87
C LEU A 116 13.57 -4.02 0.43
N HIS A 117 14.61 -4.83 0.23
CA HIS A 117 14.85 -5.45 -1.06
C HIS A 117 13.92 -6.65 -1.25
N THR A 118 13.19 -6.68 -2.36
CA THR A 118 12.49 -7.88 -2.80
C THR A 118 13.52 -8.89 -3.30
N MET A 119 13.72 -9.97 -2.53
CA MET A 119 14.45 -11.11 -3.05
C MET A 119 13.59 -11.78 -4.13
N THR A 120 14.13 -11.90 -5.34
CA THR A 120 13.50 -12.74 -6.35
C THR A 120 13.69 -14.18 -5.89
N PRO A 121 12.61 -14.96 -5.64
CA PRO A 121 12.76 -16.35 -5.28
C PRO A 121 13.54 -17.06 -6.40
N PRO A 122 14.49 -17.95 -6.06
CA PRO A 122 15.21 -18.71 -7.08
C PRO A 122 14.18 -19.42 -7.93
N ARG A 123 14.27 -19.27 -9.26
CA ARG A 123 13.42 -20.03 -10.18
C ARG A 123 13.72 -21.49 -9.91
N VAL A 124 12.78 -22.19 -9.28
CA VAL A 124 12.80 -23.64 -9.24
C VAL A 124 12.67 -24.04 -10.70
N MET A 125 13.78 -24.41 -11.34
CA MET A 125 13.71 -25.11 -12.61
C MET A 125 12.90 -26.35 -12.27
N ALA A 126 11.66 -26.41 -12.75
CA ALA A 126 10.87 -27.63 -12.67
C ALA A 126 11.78 -28.72 -13.20
N ALA A 127 12.19 -29.65 -12.33
CA ALA A 127 12.85 -30.86 -12.77
C ALA A 127 11.92 -31.41 -13.84
N GLN A 128 12.39 -31.48 -15.09
CA GLN A 128 11.66 -32.18 -16.13
C GLN A 128 11.35 -33.54 -15.54
N SER A 129 10.07 -33.78 -15.27
CA SER A 129 9.56 -35.05 -14.83
C SER A 129 9.73 -36.01 -16.01
N ASN A 130 10.93 -36.54 -16.17
CA ASN A 130 11.12 -37.77 -16.91
C ASN A 130 10.56 -38.86 -16.02
N ASP A 131 9.36 -39.32 -16.39
CA ASP A 131 8.77 -40.61 -16.05
C ASP A 131 8.88 -41.08 -14.59
N GLY A 132 7.78 -40.87 -13.86
CA GLY A 132 7.14 -41.99 -13.14
C GLY A 132 7.89 -42.72 -12.04
N ARG A 133 9.00 -42.20 -11.50
CA ARG A 133 9.65 -42.77 -10.31
C ARG A 133 10.14 -41.65 -9.39
N LEU A 134 9.43 -41.46 -8.29
CA LEU A 134 9.98 -40.79 -7.12
C LEU A 134 11.18 -41.63 -6.65
N PRO A 135 12.40 -41.08 -6.54
CA PRO A 135 13.48 -41.78 -5.86
C PRO A 135 13.08 -41.88 -4.40
N PHE A 136 12.65 -43.07 -3.99
CA PHE A 136 12.38 -43.38 -2.60
C PHE A 136 13.60 -43.01 -1.76
N SER A 137 13.41 -42.08 -0.83
CA SER A 137 14.35 -41.74 0.22
C SER A 137 14.45 -42.89 1.21
N HIS A 138 15.16 -43.96 0.83
CA HIS A 138 15.51 -45.08 1.72
C HIS A 138 16.78 -44.81 2.54
N ALA A 139 17.44 -43.66 2.35
CA ALA A 139 18.74 -43.38 2.97
C ALA A 139 18.70 -42.81 4.40
N MET A 140 17.53 -42.63 5.03
CA MET A 140 17.45 -42.10 6.42
C MET A 140 16.81 -43.01 7.45
N THR A 141 16.37 -44.21 7.07
CA THR A 141 15.98 -45.23 8.04
C THR A 141 17.02 -46.32 7.94
N GLY A 142 18.03 -46.27 8.82
CA GLY A 142 19.05 -47.30 8.97
C GLY A 142 18.47 -48.63 9.44
N VAL A 143 17.64 -49.25 8.60
CA VAL A 143 17.11 -50.58 8.80
C VAL A 143 17.94 -51.50 7.92
N ASP A 144 19.03 -51.95 8.51
CA ASP A 144 19.84 -53.06 8.03
C ASP A 144 18.92 -54.29 7.89
N LYS A 145 18.74 -54.80 6.67
CA LYS A 145 18.03 -56.07 6.46
C LYS A 145 19.03 -57.19 6.71
N LEU A 146 19.10 -57.60 7.98
CA LEU A 146 19.63 -58.89 8.37
C LEU A 146 18.62 -59.98 7.96
N HIS A 147 19.06 -60.87 7.06
CA HIS A 147 18.49 -62.16 6.64
C HIS A 147 17.20 -62.17 5.80
#